data_AF-A0AAU5FTV0-F1
#
_entry.id   AF-A0AAU5FTV0-F1
#
_cell.length_a   1.000
_cell.length_b   1.000
_cell.length_c   1.000
_cell.angle_alpha   90.00
_cell.angle_beta   90.00
_cell.angle_gamma   90.00
#
_symmetry.space_group_name_H-M   'P 1'
#
loop_
_entity.id
_entity.type
_entity.pdbx_description
1 polymer ?
#
loop_
_entity_poly.entity_id
_entity_poly.type
_entity_poly.pdbx_seq_one_letter_code
_entity_poly.pdbx_strand_id
1 'polypeptide(L)'
;MLEGKNVQEVVEREIRAVLLSDDEPISPQDALLDSGLNSLMLAQLLLQLEAELGVDPFAGALSIADVRTVGDLVDVYERALAAAAGV
;
A
#
# COMPACT_ATOMS: atom_id res chain seq x y z
N MET A 1 12.63 17.47 11.91
CA MET A 1 11.69 17.64 10.78
C MET A 1 11.21 16.26 10.45
N LEU A 2 9.94 15.95 10.73
CA LEU A 2 9.31 14.77 10.15
C LEU A 2 8.74 15.29 8.83
N GLU A 3 9.60 15.34 7.82
CA GLU A 3 9.23 15.66 6.45
C GLU A 3 8.13 14.68 6.01
N GLY A 4 7.12 15.19 5.31
CA GLY A 4 5.84 14.52 5.07
C GLY A 4 6.03 13.06 4.63
N LYS A 5 5.49 12.12 5.42
CA LYS A 5 5.41 10.71 5.03
C LYS A 5 4.63 10.63 3.71
N ASN A 6 5.31 10.41 2.59
CA ASN A 6 4.65 10.12 1.33
C ASN A 6 4.07 8.71 1.43
N VAL A 7 2.78 8.55 1.14
CA VAL A 7 2.10 7.23 1.16
C VAL A 7 2.87 6.24 0.29
N GLN A 8 3.37 6.70 -0.85
CA GLN A 8 4.23 5.91 -1.74
C GLN A 8 5.45 5.31 -1.02
N GLU A 9 6.23 6.11 -0.28
CA GLU A 9 7.43 5.61 0.42
C GLU A 9 7.09 4.56 1.47
N VAL A 10 5.96 4.75 2.18
CA VAL A 10 5.48 3.78 3.17
C VAL A 10 5.09 2.48 2.48
N VAL A 11 4.29 2.55 1.41
CA VAL A 11 3.86 1.38 0.63
C VAL A 11 5.05 0.61 0.06
N GLU A 12 5.98 1.29 -0.59
CA GLU A 12 7.18 0.65 -1.16
C GLU A 12 8.04 -0.03 -0.09
N ARG A 13 8.20 0.62 1.08
CA ARG A 13 8.95 0.05 2.20
C ARG A 13 8.30 -1.21 2.76
N GLU A 14 6.99 -1.18 3.00
CA GLU A 14 6.29 -2.34 3.54
C GLU A 14 6.25 -3.49 2.52
N ILE A 15 6.07 -3.20 1.22
CA ILE A 15 6.18 -4.23 0.16
C ILE A 15 7.55 -4.87 0.18
N ARG A 16 8.63 -4.07 0.28
CA ARG A 16 10.01 -4.57 0.37
C ARG A 16 10.21 -5.48 1.58
N ALA A 17 9.67 -5.08 2.74
CA ALA A 17 9.76 -5.86 3.97
C ALA A 17 9.06 -7.21 3.84
N VAL A 18 7.90 -7.23 3.19
CA VAL A 18 7.10 -8.45 2.97
C VAL A 18 7.76 -9.35 1.92
N LEU A 19 8.24 -8.80 0.80
CA LEU A 19 8.91 -9.55 -0.28
C LEU A 19 10.32 -10.05 0.09
N LEU A 20 10.89 -9.63 1.23
CA LEU A 20 12.24 -10.00 1.66
C LEU A 20 13.29 -9.77 0.56
N SER A 21 13.07 -8.78 -0.31
CA SER A 21 13.88 -8.51 -1.49
C SER A 21 14.40 -7.09 -1.45
N ASP A 22 15.71 -6.93 -1.28
CA ASP A 22 16.36 -5.61 -1.09
C ASP A 22 16.89 -4.99 -2.40
N ASP A 23 16.96 -5.73 -3.50
CA ASP A 23 17.69 -5.30 -4.70
C ASP A 23 16.82 -4.84 -5.88
N GLU A 24 15.51 -5.14 -5.87
CA GLU A 24 14.66 -4.85 -7.03
C GLU A 24 13.90 -3.52 -6.85
N PRO A 25 13.99 -2.60 -7.84
CA PRO A 25 13.21 -1.37 -7.81
C PRO A 25 11.73 -1.71 -8.01
N ILE A 26 10.88 -1.31 -7.06
CA ILE A 26 9.44 -1.47 -7.16
C ILE A 26 8.91 -0.35 -8.05
N SER A 27 8.25 -0.70 -9.15
CA SER A 27 7.58 0.24 -10.02
C SER A 27 6.09 0.34 -9.67
N PRO A 28 5.47 1.52 -9.77
CA PRO A 28 4.02 1.67 -9.59
C PRO A 28 3.20 0.83 -10.58
N GLN A 29 3.79 0.48 -11.73
CA GLN A 29 3.15 -0.34 -12.75
C GLN A 29 3.27 -1.85 -12.47
N ASP A 30 4.06 -2.23 -11.46
CA ASP A 30 4.21 -3.64 -11.11
C ASP A 30 2.90 -4.16 -10.53
N ALA A 31 2.45 -5.28 -11.10
CA ALA A 31 1.24 -5.93 -10.66
C ALA A 31 1.50 -6.61 -9.31
N LEU A 32 0.75 -6.25 -8.27
CA LEU A 32 0.92 -6.80 -6.91
C LEU A 32 0.75 -8.32 -6.89
N LEU A 33 -0.24 -8.83 -7.61
CA LEU A 33 -0.50 -10.27 -7.68
C LEU A 33 0.49 -11.03 -8.57
N ASP A 34 1.09 -10.36 -9.56
CA ASP A 34 2.09 -10.98 -10.45
C ASP A 34 3.53 -10.80 -9.93
N SER A 35 3.78 -9.87 -9.00
CA SER A 35 5.09 -9.60 -8.38
C SER A 35 5.49 -10.66 -7.35
N GLY A 36 4.71 -11.72 -7.20
CA GLY A 36 4.95 -12.80 -6.24
C GLY A 36 4.34 -12.57 -4.86
N LEU A 37 3.57 -11.50 -4.63
CA LEU A 37 2.81 -11.36 -3.39
C LEU A 37 1.66 -12.37 -3.38
N ASN A 38 1.70 -13.26 -2.40
CA ASN A 38 0.57 -14.14 -2.13
C ASN A 38 -0.51 -13.40 -1.32
N SER A 39 -1.74 -13.94 -1.29
CA SER A 39 -2.88 -13.29 -0.61
C SER A 39 -2.63 -13.05 0.89
N LEU A 40 -1.75 -13.82 1.53
CA LEU A 40 -1.38 -13.64 2.93
C LEU A 40 -0.44 -12.45 3.12
N MET A 41 0.59 -12.36 2.27
CA MET A 41 1.54 -11.25 2.21
C MET A 41 0.81 -9.94 1.94
N LEU A 42 -0.18 -9.95 1.04
CA LEU A 42 -1.03 -8.80 0.78
C LEU A 42 -1.83 -8.42 2.03
N ALA A 43 -2.49 -9.37 2.70
CA ALA A 43 -3.23 -9.09 3.94
C ALA A 43 -2.33 -8.54 5.06
N GLN A 44 -1.09 -9.03 5.17
CA GLN A 44 -0.11 -8.55 6.13
C GLN A 44 0.37 -7.13 5.81
N LEU A 45 0.63 -6.85 4.53
CA LEU A 45 0.98 -5.52 4.02
C LEU A 45 -0.12 -4.51 4.36
N LEU A 46 -1.38 -4.84 4.08
CA LEU A 46 -2.52 -3.97 4.40
C LEU A 46 -2.61 -3.66 5.90
N LEU A 47 -2.43 -4.67 6.75
CA LEU A 47 -2.47 -4.50 8.20
C LEU A 47 -1.33 -3.60 8.71
N GLN A 48 -0.12 -3.72 8.13
CA GLN A 48 1.01 -2.85 8.46
C GLN A 48 0.75 -1.41 8.02
N LEU A 49 0.23 -1.23 6.80
CA LEU A 49 -0.11 0.09 6.26
C LEU A 49 -1.21 0.77 7.08
N GLU A 50 -2.25 0.03 7.48
CA GLU A 50 -3.28 0.53 8.38
C GLU A 50 -2.69 0.95 9.74
N ALA A 51 -1.77 0.17 10.31
CA ALA A 51 -1.12 0.53 11.56
C ALA A 51 -0.19 1.76 11.45
N GLU A 52 0.48 1.95 10.31
CA GLU A 52 1.39 3.08 10.03
C GLU A 52 0.65 4.37 9.65
N LEU A 53 -0.37 4.26 8.79
CA LEU A 53 -1.11 5.39 8.22
C LEU A 53 -2.37 5.70 9.03
N GLY A 54 -2.89 4.75 9.80
CA GLY A 54 -4.10 4.90 10.61
C GLY A 54 -5.40 4.88 9.82
N VAL A 55 -5.37 4.45 8.55
CA VAL A 55 -6.55 4.41 7.67
C VAL A 55 -6.64 3.07 6.95
N ASP A 56 -7.87 2.55 6.82
CA ASP A 56 -8.17 1.37 6.01
C ASP A 56 -9.00 1.78 4.77
N PRO A 57 -8.40 1.83 3.57
CA PRO A 57 -9.12 2.11 2.33
C PRO A 57 -10.14 1.03 1.92
N PHE A 58 -10.01 -0.19 2.46
CA PHE A 58 -10.82 -1.35 2.08
C PHE A 58 -12.01 -1.61 3.03
N ALA A 59 -12.13 -0.87 4.12
CA ALA A 59 -13.28 -0.95 5.03
C ALA A 59 -14.63 -0.53 4.40
N GLY A 60 -14.58 0.13 3.23
CA GLY A 60 -15.75 0.68 2.52
C GLY A 60 -16.21 -0.16 1.32
N ALA A 61 -16.46 0.52 0.20
CA ALA A 61 -16.92 -0.09 -1.05
C ALA A 61 -15.79 -0.56 -1.97
N LEU A 62 -14.54 -0.26 -1.62
CA LEU A 62 -13.35 -0.59 -2.40
C LEU A 62 -12.89 -2.01 -2.05
N SER A 63 -12.76 -2.87 -3.05
CA SER A 63 -12.26 -4.22 -2.84
C SER A 63 -10.78 -4.31 -3.15
N ILE A 64 -10.06 -5.11 -2.37
CA ILE A 64 -8.65 -5.44 -2.67
C ILE A 64 -8.49 -6.07 -4.06
N ALA A 65 -9.55 -6.70 -4.59
CA ALA A 65 -9.58 -7.27 -5.94
C ALA A 65 -9.54 -6.20 -7.06
N ASP A 66 -9.90 -4.96 -6.76
CA ASP A 66 -9.83 -3.84 -7.71
C ASP A 66 -8.41 -3.27 -7.80
N VAL A 67 -7.56 -3.55 -6.81
CA VAL A 67 -6.16 -3.10 -6.76
C VAL A 67 -5.30 -4.13 -7.48
N ARG A 68 -4.77 -3.74 -8.64
CA ARG A 68 -3.94 -4.64 -9.46
C ARG A 68 -2.47 -4.31 -9.39
N THR A 69 -2.14 -3.04 -9.19
CA THR A 69 -0.76 -2.53 -9.22
C THR A 69 -0.37 -1.83 -7.93
N VAL A 70 0.94 -1.68 -7.71
CA VAL A 70 1.47 -0.91 -6.57
C VAL A 70 0.96 0.53 -6.61
N GLY A 71 0.89 1.14 -7.80
CA GLY A 71 0.34 2.47 -8.01
C GLY A 71 -1.13 2.57 -7.60
N ASP A 72 -1.95 1.57 -7.97
CA ASP A 72 -3.35 1.53 -7.51
C ASP A 72 -3.42 1.55 -5.99
N LEU A 73 -2.60 0.73 -5.31
CA LEU A 73 -2.58 0.65 -3.84
C LEU A 73 -2.23 2.00 -3.21
N VAL A 74 -1.19 2.68 -3.71
CA VAL A 74 -0.80 4.02 -3.27
C VAL A 74 -1.95 5.00 -3.45
N ASP A 75 -2.57 5.03 -4.65
CA ASP A 75 -3.69 5.92 -4.95
C ASP A 75 -4.87 5.69 -4.00
N VAL A 76 -5.20 4.44 -3.65
CA VAL A 76 -6.32 4.17 -2.73
C VAL A 76 -6.00 4.70 -1.32
N TYR A 77 -4.79 4.46 -0.82
CA TYR A 77 -4.37 4.95 0.49
C TYR A 77 -4.26 6.48 0.54
N GLU A 78 -3.75 7.12 -0.51
CA GLU A 78 -3.71 8.60 -0.59
C GLU A 78 -5.11 9.19 -0.54
N ARG A 79 -6.07 8.61 -1.28
CA ARG A 79 -7.46 9.06 -1.28
C ARG A 79 -8.13 8.82 0.08
N ALA A 80 -7.88 7.70 0.73
CA ALA A 80 -8.40 7.42 2.06
C ALA A 80 -7.82 8.38 3.11
N LEU A 81 -6.51 8.65 3.05
CA LEU A 81 -5.85 9.59 3.94
C LEU A 81 -6.35 11.03 3.72
N ALA A 82 -6.50 11.45 2.47
CA ALA A 82 -7.06 12.76 2.12
C ALA A 82 -8.52 12.89 2.59
N ALA A 83 -9.32 11.84 2.46
CA ALA A 83 -10.69 11.80 2.97
C ALA A 83 -10.74 11.86 4.50
N ALA A 84 -9.81 11.19 5.19
CA ALA A 84 -9.72 11.22 6.65
C ALA A 84 -9.19 12.56 7.20
N ALA A 85 -8.29 13.23 6.47
CA ALA A 85 -7.72 14.53 6.86
C ALA A 85 -8.65 15.73 6.55
N GLY A 86 -9.62 15.56 5.66
CA GLY A 86 -10.55 16.61 5.21
C GLY A 86 -11.86 16.70 5.99
N VAL A 87 -11.99 16.01 7.14
CA VAL A 87 -13.18 16.01 8.01
C VAL A 87 -12.89 16.69 9.34
#